data_AF-A0A7W6J4S3-F1
#
_entry.id   AF-A0A7W6J4S3-F1
#
_cell.length_a   1.000
_cell.length_b   1.000
_cell.length_c   1.000
_cell.angle_alpha   90.00
_cell.angle_beta   90.00
_cell.angle_gamma   90.00
#
_symmetry.space_group_name_H-M   'P 1'
#
loop_
_entity.id
_entity.type
_entity.pdbx_description
1 polymer ?
#
loop_
_entity_poly.entity_id
_entity_poly.type
_entity_poly.pdbx_seq_one_letter_code
_entity_poly.pdbx_strand_id
1 'polypeptide(L)'
;MARRKSKDPILQDAKSEQESEDIVSIPPDDTAPLTSKSEAAKLRLVSVKQCAMLLNRDRNTIQKWLDQGCPFVTKADRDRGIAWELDVADVVKWLEERAAKSVAEKFGDPNDKTSKEEGDRRKSVAAAVMAELDMLERLKSVVPVSSVLELWSKDYNEVRAKVMSLPEILAVNVDPSIAGAVRVLADKHCRAVLEKLKTKDTILKWK
;
A
#
# COMPACT_ATOMS: atom_id res chain seq x y z
N MET A 1 35.12 27.26 50.36
CA MET A 1 34.23 26.11 50.07
C MET A 1 34.18 25.87 48.57
N ALA A 2 34.15 24.61 48.18
CA ALA A 2 34.30 24.10 46.82
C ALA A 2 33.11 24.39 45.88
N ARG A 3 33.35 24.50 44.57
CA ARG A 3 32.85 23.54 43.56
C ARG A 3 33.47 23.80 42.18
N ARG A 4 33.94 22.71 41.56
CA ARG A 4 34.69 22.66 40.28
C ARG A 4 33.78 22.93 39.07
N LYS A 5 34.32 23.64 38.08
CA LYS A 5 33.79 23.75 36.71
C LYS A 5 34.12 22.46 35.95
N SER A 6 33.11 21.83 35.36
CA SER A 6 33.28 20.85 34.29
C SER A 6 33.38 21.60 32.96
N LYS A 7 34.44 21.32 32.20
CA LYS A 7 34.53 21.53 30.76
C LYS A 7 35.24 20.30 30.20
N ASP A 8 34.52 19.51 29.42
CA ASP A 8 35.09 18.78 28.29
C ASP A 8 35.82 19.80 27.39
N PRO A 9 36.91 19.48 26.68
CA PRO A 9 36.92 18.41 25.68
C PRO A 9 38.29 17.74 25.48
N ILE A 10 38.39 16.89 24.45
CA ILE A 10 39.53 16.66 23.55
C ILE A 10 39.87 15.16 23.42
N LEU A 11 39.56 14.65 22.23
CA LEU A 11 40.23 13.51 21.60
C LEU A 11 41.75 13.66 21.74
N GLN A 12 42.47 12.61 22.14
CA GLN A 12 43.57 12.10 21.31
C GLN A 12 44.23 10.84 21.87
N ASP A 13 44.74 10.09 20.90
CA ASP A 13 45.88 9.19 20.94
C ASP A 13 45.66 7.69 21.18
N ALA A 14 45.75 7.01 20.04
CA ALA A 14 46.23 5.67 19.82
C ALA A 14 47.42 5.28 20.71
N LYS A 15 47.36 4.06 21.27
CA LYS A 15 48.36 3.00 21.05
C LYS A 15 47.96 1.70 21.78
N SER A 16 47.83 0.65 20.98
CA SER A 16 48.26 -0.73 21.25
C SER A 16 48.13 -1.26 22.68
N GLU A 17 47.06 -2.00 22.95
CA GLU A 17 47.09 -3.09 23.91
C GLU A 17 46.58 -4.35 23.20
N GLN A 18 47.48 -5.34 23.15
CA GLN A 18 47.17 -6.70 22.76
C GLN A 18 46.33 -7.29 23.90
N GLU A 19 45.01 -7.37 23.73
CA GLU A 19 44.16 -8.18 24.59
C GLU A 19 43.96 -9.54 23.93
N SER A 20 44.50 -10.55 24.62
CA SER A 20 44.36 -11.97 24.39
C SER A 20 42.90 -12.35 24.20
N GLU A 21 42.61 -13.03 23.08
CA GLU A 21 41.38 -13.79 22.91
C GLU A 21 41.33 -14.90 23.95
N ASP A 22 40.71 -14.63 25.10
CA ASP A 22 40.23 -15.67 25.99
C ASP A 22 39.07 -16.39 25.31
N ILE A 23 39.43 -17.39 24.51
CA ILE A 23 38.53 -18.42 24.02
C ILE A 23 37.95 -19.10 25.26
N VAL A 24 36.69 -18.78 25.60
CA VAL A 24 35.90 -19.56 26.55
C VAL A 24 35.80 -20.97 26.00
N SER A 25 36.61 -21.87 26.56
CA SER A 25 36.57 -23.30 26.32
C SER A 25 35.22 -23.84 26.81
N ILE A 26 34.23 -23.87 25.92
CA ILE A 26 33.03 -24.68 26.10
C ILE A 26 33.52 -26.14 26.11
N PRO A 27 33.37 -26.89 27.21
CA PRO A 27 33.77 -28.29 27.22
C PRO A 27 32.96 -29.07 26.17
N PRO A 28 33.59 -30.05 25.48
CA PRO A 28 32.88 -30.86 24.50
C PRO A 28 31.90 -31.77 25.26
N ASP A 29 30.61 -31.51 25.10
CA ASP A 29 29.55 -32.38 25.61
C ASP A 29 29.50 -33.62 24.70
N ASP A 30 30.31 -34.60 25.08
CA ASP A 30 30.51 -35.84 24.35
C ASP A 30 29.51 -36.87 24.87
N THR A 31 28.30 -36.94 24.28
CA THR A 31 27.52 -38.20 24.12
C THR A 31 26.25 -38.03 23.27
N ALA A 32 26.40 -38.31 21.96
CA ALA A 32 25.55 -39.19 21.13
C ALA A 32 25.22 -38.62 19.73
N PRO A 33 25.47 -39.38 18.64
CA PRO A 33 25.07 -39.00 17.28
C PRO A 33 23.56 -39.23 17.07
N LEU A 34 22.95 -38.29 16.33
CA LEU A 34 21.63 -38.35 15.69
C LEU A 34 20.81 -39.62 15.96
N THR A 35 20.12 -39.62 17.10
CA THR A 35 19.08 -40.61 17.38
C THR A 35 18.03 -40.53 16.27
N SER A 36 17.59 -41.68 15.76
CA SER A 36 16.60 -41.75 14.69
C SER A 36 15.40 -40.84 15.02
N LYS A 37 14.73 -40.21 14.03
CA LYS A 37 13.56 -39.32 14.27
C LYS A 37 12.56 -39.87 15.30
N SER A 38 12.44 -41.19 15.41
CA SER A 38 11.62 -41.92 16.40
C SER A 38 12.09 -41.81 17.85
N GLU A 39 13.39 -41.72 18.15
CA GLU A 39 13.92 -41.56 19.50
C GLU A 39 13.82 -40.12 19.99
N ALA A 40 14.11 -39.16 19.11
CA ALA A 40 13.84 -37.75 19.38
C ALA A 40 12.33 -37.49 19.59
N ALA A 41 11.44 -38.21 18.89
CA ALA A 41 10.00 -38.14 19.11
C ALA A 41 9.59 -38.73 20.48
N LYS A 42 10.21 -39.83 20.92
CA LYS A 42 9.95 -40.39 22.25
C LYS A 42 10.37 -39.44 23.39
N LEU A 43 11.44 -38.69 23.23
CA LEU A 43 11.88 -37.69 24.21
C LEU A 43 10.96 -36.46 24.31
N ARG A 44 10.08 -36.24 23.33
CA ARG A 44 9.09 -35.14 23.33
C ARG A 44 7.75 -35.53 23.95
N LEU A 45 7.55 -36.82 24.21
CA LEU A 45 6.38 -37.32 24.91
C LEU A 45 6.50 -36.96 26.39
N VAL A 46 5.62 -36.08 26.84
CA VAL A 46 5.61 -35.57 28.21
C VAL A 46 4.24 -35.77 28.85
N SER A 47 4.25 -35.94 30.17
CA SER A 47 3.02 -35.89 30.95
C SER A 47 2.46 -34.46 31.01
N VAL A 48 1.16 -34.32 31.31
CA VAL A 48 0.51 -33.00 31.47
C VAL A 48 1.22 -32.11 32.49
N LYS A 49 1.77 -32.69 33.58
CA LYS A 49 2.52 -31.94 34.59
C LYS A 49 3.84 -31.41 34.05
N GLN A 50 4.56 -32.21 33.26
CA GLN A 50 5.81 -31.78 32.62
C GLN A 50 5.54 -30.73 31.54
N CYS A 51 4.49 -30.91 30.72
CA CYS A 51 4.08 -29.92 29.73
C CYS A 51 3.75 -28.56 30.38
N ALA A 52 3.08 -28.59 31.55
CA ALA A 52 2.76 -27.39 32.34
C ALA A 52 4.03 -26.66 32.80
N MET A 53 5.04 -27.39 33.27
CA MET A 53 6.32 -26.80 33.67
C MET A 53 7.09 -26.24 32.47
N LEU A 54 7.14 -26.96 31.35
CA LEU A 54 7.88 -26.53 30.15
C LEU A 54 7.28 -25.28 29.51
N LEU A 55 5.95 -25.18 29.44
CA LEU A 55 5.26 -24.02 28.86
C LEU A 55 5.02 -22.90 29.88
N ASN A 56 5.46 -23.09 31.13
CA ASN A 56 5.21 -22.19 32.26
C ASN A 56 3.72 -21.82 32.40
N ARG A 57 2.85 -22.83 32.40
CA ARG A 57 1.39 -22.71 32.52
C ARG A 57 0.84 -23.60 33.62
N ASP A 58 -0.33 -23.25 34.14
CA ASP A 58 -1.02 -24.06 35.13
C ASP A 58 -1.56 -25.37 34.52
N ARG A 59 -1.55 -26.46 35.30
CA ARG A 59 -2.04 -27.78 34.89
C ARG A 59 -3.49 -27.73 34.38
N ASN A 60 -4.35 -26.94 35.02
CA ASN A 60 -5.75 -26.79 34.62
C ASN A 60 -5.88 -26.09 33.25
N THR A 61 -4.92 -25.26 32.86
CA THR A 61 -4.91 -24.60 31.55
C THR A 61 -4.67 -25.62 30.44
N ILE A 62 -3.72 -26.53 30.64
CA ILE A 62 -3.46 -27.61 29.68
C ILE A 62 -4.64 -28.57 29.62
N GLN A 63 -5.28 -28.87 30.75
CA GLN A 63 -6.47 -29.70 30.76
C GLN A 63 -7.62 -29.07 29.96
N LYS A 64 -7.83 -27.75 30.09
CA LYS A 64 -8.78 -27.01 29.24
C LYS A 64 -8.39 -27.03 27.76
N TRP A 65 -7.10 -27.04 27.42
CA TRP A 65 -6.67 -27.17 26.03
C TRP A 65 -7.03 -28.54 25.45
N LEU A 66 -6.88 -29.61 26.23
CA LEU A 66 -7.31 -30.95 25.83
C LEU A 66 -8.82 -31.01 25.57
N ASP A 67 -9.62 -30.37 26.41
CA ASP A 67 -11.07 -30.25 26.20
C ASP A 67 -11.41 -29.45 24.92
N GLN A 68 -10.55 -28.53 24.52
CA GLN A 68 -10.68 -27.69 23.31
C GLN A 68 -10.08 -28.33 22.05
N GLY A 69 -9.67 -29.60 22.13
CA GLY A 69 -9.14 -30.36 20.98
C GLY A 69 -7.64 -30.21 20.77
N CYS A 70 -6.86 -29.97 21.83
CA CYS A 70 -5.40 -30.04 21.77
C CYS A 70 -4.94 -31.46 21.40
N PRO A 71 -3.95 -31.61 20.50
CA PRO A 71 -3.43 -32.92 20.11
C PRO A 71 -2.83 -33.66 21.31
N PHE A 72 -3.10 -34.96 21.38
CA PHE A 72 -2.59 -35.87 22.41
C PHE A 72 -2.23 -37.22 21.78
N VAL A 73 -1.26 -37.92 22.38
CA VAL A 73 -0.79 -39.23 21.90
C VAL A 73 -1.54 -40.36 22.59
N THR A 74 -1.63 -40.29 23.92
CA THR A 74 -2.36 -41.27 24.74
C THR A 74 -3.47 -40.57 25.51
N LYS A 75 -4.71 -41.00 25.29
CA LYS A 75 -5.87 -40.51 26.05
C LYS A 75 -5.82 -41.06 27.47
N ALA A 76 -6.00 -40.20 28.48
CA ALA A 76 -6.11 -40.72 29.84
C ALA A 76 -7.40 -41.52 30.02
N ASP A 77 -7.26 -42.65 30.69
CA ASP A 77 -8.37 -43.49 31.11
C ASP A 77 -8.25 -43.71 32.62
N ARG A 78 -9.25 -43.20 33.35
CA ARG A 78 -9.26 -43.20 34.82
C ARG A 78 -9.47 -44.61 35.37
N ASP A 79 -10.18 -45.46 34.64
CA ASP A 79 -10.50 -46.84 35.06
C ASP A 79 -9.30 -47.77 34.87
N ARG A 80 -8.37 -47.40 33.98
CA ARG A 80 -7.13 -48.15 33.68
C ARG A 80 -5.88 -47.53 34.30
N GLY A 81 -6.00 -46.40 34.98
CA GLY A 81 -4.87 -45.68 35.59
C GLY A 81 -3.89 -45.08 34.57
N ILE A 82 -4.31 -44.88 33.33
CA ILE A 82 -3.44 -44.39 32.25
C ILE A 82 -3.43 -42.86 32.28
N ALA A 83 -2.25 -42.27 32.38
CA ALA A 83 -2.06 -40.82 32.36
C ALA A 83 -2.02 -40.27 30.92
N TRP A 84 -2.33 -38.98 30.76
CA TRP A 84 -2.23 -38.28 29.49
C TRP A 84 -0.76 -38.15 29.07
N GLU A 85 -0.49 -38.50 27.81
CA GLU A 85 0.80 -38.29 27.15
C GLU A 85 0.61 -37.34 25.96
N LEU A 86 1.42 -36.28 25.94
CA LEU A 86 1.36 -35.20 24.96
C LEU A 86 2.71 -35.07 24.27
N ASP A 87 2.70 -34.79 22.97
CA ASP A 87 3.91 -34.31 22.27
C ASP A 87 3.97 -32.78 22.39
N VAL A 88 5.04 -32.25 22.98
CA VAL A 88 5.24 -30.80 23.14
C VAL A 88 5.23 -30.08 21.78
N ALA A 89 5.81 -30.68 20.74
CA ALA A 89 5.92 -30.03 19.43
C ALA A 89 4.52 -29.82 18.80
N ASP A 90 3.66 -30.82 18.88
CA ASP A 90 2.29 -30.75 18.36
C ASP A 90 1.43 -29.77 19.17
N VAL A 91 1.63 -29.72 20.49
CA VAL A 91 0.95 -28.74 21.36
C VAL A 91 1.35 -27.31 20.99
N VAL A 92 2.64 -27.04 20.78
CA VAL A 92 3.13 -25.72 20.37
C VAL A 92 2.57 -25.32 19.01
N LYS A 93 2.60 -26.23 18.03
CA LYS A 93 2.03 -25.98 16.71
C LYS A 93 0.53 -25.66 16.77
N TRP A 94 -0.22 -26.40 17.59
CA TRP A 94 -1.64 -26.12 17.82
C TRP A 94 -1.87 -24.73 18.46
N LEU A 95 -1.01 -24.32 19.40
CA LEU A 95 -1.07 -22.98 19.98
C LEU A 95 -0.77 -21.89 18.95
N GLU A 96 0.20 -22.10 18.06
CA GLU A 96 0.54 -21.18 16.97
C GLU A 96 -0.63 -21.03 15.98
N GLU A 97 -1.22 -22.15 15.54
CA GLU A 97 -2.38 -22.13 14.65
C GLU A 97 -3.58 -21.42 15.30
N ARG A 98 -3.79 -21.65 16.61
CA ARG A 98 -4.84 -20.98 17.37
C ARG A 98 -4.57 -19.48 17.52
N ALA A 99 -3.32 -19.08 17.76
CA ALA A 99 -2.94 -17.68 17.83
C ALA A 99 -3.14 -17.00 16.47
N ALA A 100 -2.74 -17.66 15.38
CA ALA A 100 -2.96 -17.18 14.01
C ALA A 100 -4.46 -17.01 13.70
N LYS A 101 -5.30 -17.98 14.06
CA LYS A 101 -6.76 -17.88 13.93
C LYS A 101 -7.34 -16.72 14.75
N SER A 102 -6.93 -16.56 16.00
CA SER A 102 -7.41 -15.46 16.84
C SER A 102 -6.99 -14.08 16.33
N VAL A 103 -5.80 -13.97 15.73
CA VAL A 103 -5.33 -12.73 15.09
C VAL A 103 -6.12 -12.48 13.81
N ALA A 104 -6.32 -13.50 12.97
CA ALA A 104 -7.11 -13.37 11.74
C ALA A 104 -8.57 -12.98 12.03
N GLU A 105 -9.19 -13.50 13.09
CA GLU A 105 -10.54 -13.12 13.51
C GLU A 105 -10.61 -11.67 14.03
N LYS A 106 -9.57 -11.20 14.71
CA LYS A 106 -9.54 -9.84 15.29
C LYS A 106 -9.14 -8.75 14.30
N PHE A 107 -8.23 -9.07 13.38
CA PHE A 107 -7.66 -8.11 12.44
C PHE A 107 -8.20 -8.28 11.01
N GLY A 108 -9.07 -9.26 10.77
CA GLY A 108 -9.51 -9.63 9.43
C GLY A 108 -8.40 -10.40 8.70
N ASP A 109 -8.80 -11.28 7.80
CA ASP A 109 -7.88 -12.00 6.92
C ASP A 109 -7.01 -11.00 6.14
N PRO A 110 -5.67 -11.04 6.25
CA PRO A 110 -4.79 -10.14 5.50
C PRO A 110 -4.91 -10.31 3.97
N ASN A 111 -5.54 -11.39 3.49
CA ASN A 111 -5.80 -11.63 2.07
C ASN A 111 -7.18 -11.20 1.58
N ASP A 112 -8.08 -10.74 2.45
CA ASP A 112 -9.40 -10.27 2.03
C ASP A 112 -9.34 -8.79 1.63
N LYS A 113 -9.02 -8.59 0.35
CA LYS A 113 -9.32 -7.43 -0.51
C LYS A 113 -9.77 -6.19 0.25
N THR A 114 -8.83 -5.28 0.50
CA THR A 114 -9.08 -3.92 1.02
C THR A 114 -9.88 -3.92 2.31
N SER A 115 -9.18 -4.10 3.44
CA SER A 115 -9.68 -3.70 4.75
C SER A 115 -10.37 -2.33 4.62
N LYS A 116 -11.59 -2.23 5.14
CA LYS A 116 -12.46 -1.05 5.05
C LYS A 116 -11.72 0.26 5.37
N GLU A 117 -10.77 0.18 6.29
CA GLU A 117 -9.90 1.27 6.71
C GLU A 117 -8.99 1.81 5.58
N GLU A 118 -8.42 0.94 4.75
CA GLU A 118 -7.60 1.35 3.61
C GLU A 118 -8.46 1.97 2.50
N GLY A 119 -9.68 1.47 2.31
CA GLY A 119 -10.66 2.08 1.40
C GLY A 119 -11.05 3.50 1.85
N ASP A 120 -11.30 3.68 3.15
CA ASP A 120 -11.66 4.98 3.71
C ASP A 120 -10.48 5.95 3.71
N ARG A 121 -9.24 5.47 3.92
CA ARG A 121 -8.03 6.28 3.76
C ARG A 121 -7.85 6.80 2.33
N ARG A 122 -8.07 5.96 1.31
CA ARG A 122 -7.95 6.41 -0.09
C ARG A 122 -9.02 7.42 -0.45
N LYS A 123 -10.25 7.22 0.04
CA LYS A 123 -11.34 8.17 -0.16
C LYS A 123 -11.06 9.51 0.51
N SER A 124 -10.51 9.52 1.73
CA SER A 124 -10.20 10.77 2.42
C SER A 124 -9.10 11.55 1.72
N VAL A 125 -8.07 10.87 1.20
CA VAL A 125 -7.02 11.50 0.39
C VAL A 125 -7.60 12.07 -0.91
N ALA A 126 -8.40 11.29 -1.64
CA ALA A 126 -9.03 11.77 -2.88
C ALA A 126 -9.96 12.97 -2.62
N ALA A 127 -10.73 12.94 -1.52
CA ALA A 127 -11.59 14.04 -1.12
C ALA A 127 -10.80 15.32 -0.78
N ALA A 128 -9.65 15.19 -0.11
CA ALA A 128 -8.77 16.32 0.18
C ALA A 128 -8.24 16.96 -1.12
N VAL A 129 -7.77 16.15 -2.07
CA VAL A 129 -7.28 16.64 -3.37
C VAL A 129 -8.40 17.33 -4.16
N MET A 130 -9.61 16.78 -4.17
CA MET A 130 -10.75 17.43 -4.82
C MET A 130 -11.10 18.77 -4.18
N ALA A 131 -11.05 18.86 -2.84
CA ALA A 131 -11.28 20.12 -2.13
C ALA A 131 -10.20 21.16 -2.44
N GLU A 132 -8.94 20.75 -2.57
CA GLU A 132 -7.85 21.64 -3.00
C GLU A 132 -8.07 22.15 -4.43
N LEU A 133 -8.47 21.28 -5.37
CA LEU A 133 -8.77 21.69 -6.74
C LEU A 133 -9.96 22.66 -6.82
N ASP A 134 -11.02 22.42 -6.04
CA ASP A 134 -12.18 23.32 -5.96
C ASP A 134 -11.79 24.68 -5.36
N MET A 135 -10.94 24.71 -4.33
CA MET A 135 -10.39 25.96 -3.79
C MET A 135 -9.55 26.71 -4.83
N LEU A 136 -8.72 26.01 -5.60
CA LEU A 136 -7.91 26.60 -6.66
C LEU A 136 -8.76 27.13 -7.83
N GLU A 137 -9.86 26.47 -8.15
CA GLU A 137 -10.84 26.92 -9.13
C GLU A 137 -11.54 28.20 -8.66
N ARG A 138 -11.96 28.27 -7.38
CA ARG A 138 -12.53 29.50 -6.79
C ARG A 138 -11.55 30.67 -6.80
N LEU A 139 -10.26 30.38 -6.56
CA LEU A 139 -9.18 31.37 -6.68
C LEU A 139 -8.83 31.72 -8.14
N LYS A 140 -9.54 31.13 -9.12
CA LYS A 140 -9.32 31.30 -10.57
C LYS A 140 -7.91 30.97 -11.03
N SER A 141 -7.23 30.10 -10.29
CA SER A 141 -5.85 29.67 -10.60
C SER A 141 -5.82 28.45 -11.53
N VAL A 142 -6.88 27.63 -11.50
CA VAL A 142 -7.04 26.44 -12.34
C VAL A 142 -8.42 26.46 -12.97
N VAL A 143 -8.52 26.05 -14.23
CA VAL A 143 -9.80 25.94 -14.98
C VAL A 143 -9.83 24.58 -15.67
N PRO A 144 -10.98 23.87 -15.69
CA PRO A 144 -11.12 22.63 -16.45
C PRO A 144 -10.87 22.86 -17.95
N VAL A 145 -10.05 22.00 -18.55
CA VAL A 145 -9.70 22.10 -19.99
C VAL A 145 -10.94 22.00 -20.88
N SER A 146 -11.93 21.20 -20.49
CA SER A 146 -13.21 21.08 -21.21
C SER A 146 -13.95 22.42 -21.31
N SER A 147 -14.00 23.20 -20.23
CA SER A 147 -14.67 24.50 -20.20
C SER A 147 -13.98 25.50 -21.13
N VAL A 148 -12.65 25.48 -21.20
CA VAL A 148 -11.88 26.32 -22.13
C VAL A 148 -12.14 25.92 -23.58
N LEU A 149 -12.19 24.61 -23.86
CA LEU A 149 -12.47 24.10 -25.20
C LEU A 149 -13.88 24.46 -25.67
N GLU A 150 -14.88 24.41 -24.80
CA GLU A 150 -16.25 24.83 -25.11
C GLU A 150 -16.31 26.34 -25.43
N LEU A 151 -15.65 27.16 -24.61
CA LEU A 151 -15.58 28.61 -24.83
C LEU A 151 -14.89 28.93 -26.17
N TRP A 152 -13.74 28.31 -26.43
CA TRP A 152 -13.04 28.47 -27.71
C TRP A 152 -13.87 27.99 -28.89
N SER A 153 -14.51 26.82 -28.79
CA SER A 153 -15.38 26.29 -29.85
C SER A 153 -16.49 27.29 -30.17
N LYS A 154 -17.12 27.89 -29.15
CA LYS A 154 -18.13 28.93 -29.33
C LYS A 154 -17.56 30.15 -30.06
N ASP A 155 -16.44 30.70 -29.58
CA ASP A 155 -15.81 31.89 -30.19
C ASP A 155 -15.38 31.62 -31.65
N TYR A 156 -14.78 30.47 -31.93
CA TYR A 156 -14.39 30.07 -33.28
C TYR A 156 -15.60 29.88 -34.20
N ASN A 157 -16.71 29.36 -33.68
CA ASN A 157 -17.94 29.23 -34.47
C ASN A 157 -18.55 30.59 -34.80
N GLU A 158 -18.54 31.54 -33.86
CA GLU A 158 -18.97 32.92 -34.12
C GLU A 158 -18.08 33.62 -35.15
N VAL A 159 -16.76 33.49 -35.03
CA VAL A 159 -15.80 34.03 -36.01
C VAL A 159 -16.02 33.39 -37.38
N ARG A 160 -16.19 32.06 -37.43
CA ARG A 160 -16.46 31.34 -38.68
C ARG A 160 -17.75 31.80 -39.34
N ALA A 161 -18.82 31.96 -38.57
CA ALA A 161 -20.11 32.43 -39.08
C ALA A 161 -19.99 33.83 -39.69
N LYS A 162 -19.29 34.75 -39.01
CA LYS A 162 -19.03 36.11 -39.51
C LYS A 162 -18.14 36.12 -40.76
N VAL A 163 -17.09 35.31 -40.81
CA VAL A 163 -16.22 35.22 -42.00
C VAL A 163 -16.99 34.66 -43.20
N MET A 164 -17.85 33.67 -42.98
CA MET A 164 -18.67 33.09 -44.06
C MET A 164 -19.77 34.01 -44.57
N SER A 165 -20.19 35.02 -43.80
CA SER A 165 -21.16 36.03 -44.27
C SER A 165 -20.51 37.19 -45.04
N LEU A 166 -19.18 37.39 -44.94
CA LEU A 166 -18.47 38.46 -45.66
C LEU A 166 -18.68 38.44 -47.19
N PRO A 167 -18.64 37.29 -47.89
CA PRO A 167 -18.87 37.27 -49.34
C PRO A 167 -20.24 37.82 -49.74
N GLU A 168 -21.27 37.62 -48.91
CA GLU A 168 -22.62 38.14 -49.17
C GLU A 168 -22.70 39.65 -48.88
N ILE A 169 -22.10 40.11 -47.78
CA ILE A 169 -22.04 41.55 -47.44
C ILE A 169 -21.27 42.33 -48.52
N LEU A 170 -20.18 41.77 -49.05
CA LEU A 170 -19.41 42.38 -50.12
C LEU A 170 -20.20 42.43 -51.44
N ALA A 171 -20.96 41.37 -51.76
CA ALA A 171 -21.76 41.33 -52.97
C ALA A 171 -22.90 42.36 -52.99
N VAL A 172 -23.45 42.73 -51.82
CA VAL A 172 -24.50 43.76 -51.70
C VAL A 172 -23.96 45.18 -51.96
N ASN A 173 -22.68 45.43 -51.66
CA ASN A 173 -22.06 46.76 -51.78
C ASN A 173 -21.35 47.00 -53.13
N VAL A 174 -21.39 46.04 -54.04
CA VAL A 174 -20.72 46.11 -55.36
C VAL A 174 -21.78 46.16 -56.47
N ASP A 175 -21.43 46.75 -57.61
CA ASP A 175 -22.30 46.77 -58.78
C ASP A 175 -22.85 45.37 -59.13
N PRO A 176 -24.17 45.24 -59.44
CA PRO A 176 -24.82 43.97 -59.70
C PRO A 176 -24.16 43.14 -60.80
N SER A 177 -23.50 43.80 -61.75
CA SER A 177 -22.79 43.14 -62.86
C SER A 177 -21.52 42.39 -62.42
N ILE A 178 -20.89 42.79 -61.31
CA ILE A 178 -19.62 42.22 -60.81
C ILE A 178 -19.86 41.40 -59.52
N ALA A 179 -21.00 41.61 -58.85
CA ALA A 179 -21.36 40.95 -57.58
C ALA A 179 -21.20 39.42 -57.61
N GLY A 180 -21.57 38.76 -58.71
CA GLY A 180 -21.38 37.32 -58.87
C GLY A 180 -19.92 36.87 -58.85
N ALA A 181 -19.04 37.60 -59.54
CA ALA A 181 -17.60 37.30 -59.58
C ALA A 181 -16.92 37.58 -58.23
N VAL A 182 -17.29 38.68 -57.56
CA VAL A 182 -16.76 39.03 -56.23
C VAL A 182 -17.16 38.00 -55.18
N ARG A 183 -18.40 37.49 -55.22
CA ARG A 183 -18.87 36.45 -54.30
C ARG A 183 -18.02 35.18 -54.39
N VAL A 184 -17.72 34.71 -55.60
CA VAL A 184 -16.92 33.50 -55.83
C VAL A 184 -15.47 33.69 -55.37
N LEU A 185 -14.88 34.84 -55.69
CA LEU A 185 -13.50 35.14 -55.29
C LEU A 185 -13.38 35.32 -53.76
N ALA A 186 -14.31 36.04 -53.14
CA ALA A 186 -14.36 36.26 -51.70
C ALA A 186 -14.59 34.95 -50.93
N ASP A 187 -15.51 34.09 -51.38
CA ASP A 187 -15.75 32.78 -50.74
C ASP A 187 -14.50 31.88 -50.83
N LYS A 188 -13.80 31.88 -51.97
CA LYS A 188 -12.53 31.14 -52.13
C LYS A 188 -11.48 31.62 -51.13
N HIS A 189 -11.30 32.93 -50.95
CA HIS A 189 -10.34 33.47 -50.00
C HIS A 189 -10.76 33.24 -48.54
N CYS A 190 -12.04 33.39 -48.20
CA CYS A 190 -12.56 33.13 -46.86
C CYS A 190 -12.35 31.66 -46.46
N ARG A 191 -12.63 30.71 -47.36
CA ARG A 191 -12.38 29.29 -47.12
C ARG A 191 -10.89 28.96 -46.98
N ALA A 192 -10.03 29.56 -47.80
CA ALA A 192 -8.58 29.37 -47.69
C ALA A 192 -8.02 29.89 -46.35
N VAL A 193 -8.54 31.00 -45.83
CA VAL A 193 -8.18 31.52 -44.51
C VAL A 193 -8.69 30.58 -43.40
N LEU A 194 -9.94 30.09 -43.50
CA LEU A 194 -10.50 29.15 -42.54
C LEU A 194 -9.76 27.80 -42.52
N GLU A 195 -9.23 27.33 -43.66
CA GLU A 195 -8.39 26.12 -43.69
C GLU A 195 -7.06 26.30 -42.98
N LYS A 196 -6.45 27.48 -43.05
CA LYS A 196 -5.23 27.81 -42.31
C LYS A 196 -5.48 27.96 -40.80
N LEU A 197 -6.67 28.42 -40.42
CA LEU A 197 -7.09 28.57 -39.02
C LEU A 197 -7.51 27.25 -38.37
N LYS A 198 -7.77 26.20 -39.15
CA LYS A 198 -7.94 24.85 -38.58
C LYS A 198 -6.60 24.42 -38.00
N THR A 199 -6.45 24.58 -36.69
CA THR A 199 -5.45 23.90 -35.85
C THR A 199 -5.73 22.40 -35.90
N LYS A 200 -5.48 21.79 -37.06
CA LYS A 200 -5.37 20.34 -37.14
C LYS A 200 -4.21 19.96 -36.21
N ASP A 201 -4.53 19.13 -35.24
CA ASP A 201 -3.59 18.25 -34.55
C ASP A 201 -2.75 18.79 -33.39
N THR A 202 -2.77 20.09 -33.08
CA THR A 202 -1.84 20.63 -32.05
C THR A 202 -2.33 20.44 -30.61
N ILE A 203 -3.65 20.48 -30.37
CA ILE A 203 -4.21 20.42 -29.01
C ILE A 203 -4.47 18.99 -28.54
N LEU A 204 -4.82 18.06 -29.45
CA LEU A 204 -5.05 16.65 -29.11
C LEU A 204 -3.74 15.86 -28.83
N LYS A 205 -2.57 16.42 -29.15
CA LYS A 205 -1.26 15.81 -28.88
C LYS A 205 -0.67 16.17 -27.51
N TRP A 206 -1.41 16.89 -26.67
CA TRP A 206 -1.04 17.12 -25.28
C TRP A 206 -1.38 15.87 -24.45
N LYS A 207 -0.53 14.85 -24.56
CA LYS A 207 -0.57 13.63 -23.76
C LYS A 207 0.83 13.28 -23.29
#